data_AF-A0A957Z9N8-F1
#
_entry.id   AF-A0A957Z9N8-F1
#
_cell.length_a   1.000
_cell.length_b   1.000
_cell.length_c   1.000
_cell.angle_alpha   90.00
_cell.angle_beta   90.00
_cell.angle_gamma   90.00
#
_symmetry.space_group_name_H-M   'P 1'
#
loop_
_entity.id
_entity.type
_entity.pdbx_description
1 polymer ?
#
loop_
_entity_poly.entity_id
_entity_poly.type
_entity_poly.pdbx_seq_one_letter_code
_entity_poly.pdbx_strand_id
1 'polypeptide(L)'
;VVQLYTHTEGASVTRPVKELRGFQRVHLAPGERVRVTFTLPVELLAYYDSAMQLAVAPATVQVMVGNSSQHLPLSGAFSLEGATRVVGLRTHYFCAVEVAPA
;
A
#
# COMPACT_ATOMS: atom_id res chain seq x y z
N VAL A 1 -16.32 -3.25 -1.88
CA VAL A 1 -14.96 -3.59 -1.37
C VAL A 1 -14.14 -2.32 -1.44
N VAL A 2 -13.43 -1.98 -0.37
CA VAL A 2 -12.45 -0.88 -0.33
C VAL A 2 -11.07 -1.47 -0.63
N GLN A 3 -10.28 -0.80 -1.44
CA GLN A 3 -8.97 -1.27 -1.92
C GLN A 3 -7.92 -0.18 -1.70
N LEU A 4 -6.73 -0.56 -1.22
CA LEU A 4 -5.55 0.29 -1.07
C LEU A 4 -4.49 -0.12 -2.10
N TYR A 5 -4.05 0.85 -2.90
CA TYR A 5 -2.96 0.72 -3.86
C TYR A 5 -1.79 1.62 -3.49
N THR A 6 -0.58 1.23 -3.88
CA THR A 6 0.63 2.05 -3.81
C THR A 6 1.29 2.19 -5.17
N HIS A 7 1.92 3.33 -5.40
CA HIS A 7 2.87 3.57 -6.49
C HIS A 7 4.15 4.17 -5.88
N THR A 8 5.31 3.68 -6.29
CA THR A 8 6.59 4.15 -5.75
C THR A 8 7.40 4.81 -6.86
N GLU A 9 7.79 6.06 -6.62
CA GLU A 9 8.64 6.85 -7.51
C GLU A 9 10.10 6.81 -7.04
N GLY A 10 11.04 6.82 -7.99
CA GLY A 10 12.47 6.80 -7.67
C GLY A 10 13.02 5.41 -7.30
N ALA A 11 12.30 4.33 -7.62
CA ALA A 11 12.84 2.98 -7.51
C ALA A 11 13.97 2.74 -8.52
N SER A 12 14.96 1.92 -8.15
CA SER A 12 16.11 1.61 -9.01
C SER A 12 15.76 0.74 -10.22
N VAL A 13 14.56 0.13 -10.22
CA VAL A 13 14.02 -0.70 -11.29
C VAL A 13 12.59 -0.28 -11.61
N THR A 14 12.13 -0.59 -12.82
CA THR A 14 10.73 -0.36 -13.22
C THR A 14 9.78 -1.18 -12.36
N ARG A 15 8.72 -0.53 -11.87
CA ARG A 15 7.69 -1.14 -11.03
C ARG A 15 6.30 -0.95 -11.65
N PRO A 16 5.29 -1.76 -11.26
CA PRO A 16 3.91 -1.54 -11.68
C PRO A 16 3.41 -0.16 -11.28
N VAL A 17 2.62 0.47 -12.14
CA VAL A 17 2.00 1.79 -11.87
C VAL A 17 1.08 1.74 -10.64
N LYS A 18 0.47 0.58 -10.36
CA LYS A 18 -0.39 0.35 -9.19
C LYS A 18 -0.14 -1.05 -8.63
N GLU A 19 0.19 -1.13 -7.36
CA GLU A 19 0.32 -2.39 -6.62
C GLU A 19 -0.73 -2.45 -5.51
N LEU A 20 -1.58 -3.48 -5.51
CA LEU A 20 -2.57 -3.70 -4.45
C LEU A 20 -1.86 -4.07 -3.15
N ARG A 21 -2.12 -3.31 -2.07
CA ARG A 21 -1.53 -3.54 -0.74
C ARG A 21 -2.54 -4.00 0.29
N GLY A 22 -3.83 -3.78 0.08
CA GLY A 22 -4.85 -4.27 1.00
C GLY A 22 -6.25 -4.09 0.43
N PHE A 23 -7.20 -4.85 0.94
CA PHE A 23 -8.60 -4.70 0.59
C PHE A 23 -9.49 -5.17 1.73
N GLN A 24 -10.70 -4.63 1.80
CA GLN A 24 -11.69 -5.01 2.80
C GLN A 24 -13.09 -4.96 2.21
N ARG A 25 -13.83 -6.06 2.38
CA ARG A 25 -15.26 -6.05 2.11
C ARG A 25 -15.98 -5.50 3.34
N VAL A 26 -16.83 -4.50 3.13
CA VAL A 26 -17.62 -3.86 4.18
C VAL A 26 -19.09 -4.02 3.81
N HIS A 27 -19.91 -4.39 4.79
CA HIS A 27 -21.36 -4.40 4.68
C HIS A 27 -21.90 -3.17 5.42
N LEU A 28 -22.84 -2.45 4.81
CA LEU A 28 -23.43 -1.23 5.35
C LEU A 28 -24.94 -1.25 5.15
N ALA A 29 -25.70 -0.85 6.16
CA ALA A 29 -27.09 -0.49 6.01
C ALA A 29 -27.23 0.87 5.28
N PRO A 30 -28.41 1.20 4.73
CA PRO A 30 -28.66 2.52 4.16
C PRO A 30 -28.36 3.64 5.16
N GLY A 31 -27.49 4.58 4.77
CA GLY A 31 -27.07 5.70 5.60
C GLY A 31 -25.96 5.39 6.62
N GLU A 32 -25.58 4.11 6.79
CA GLU A 32 -24.49 3.72 7.67
C GLU A 32 -23.12 4.16 7.12
N ARG A 33 -22.23 4.55 8.02
CA ARG A 33 -20.85 4.91 7.71
C ARG A 33 -19.91 4.20 8.66
N VAL A 34 -18.79 3.74 8.14
CA VAL A 34 -17.69 3.16 8.91
C VAL A 34 -16.37 3.78 8.50
N ARG A 35 -15.39 3.74 9.40
CA ARG A 35 -13.99 4.03 9.15
C ARG A 35 -13.25 2.73 8.86
N VAL A 36 -12.53 2.70 7.74
CA VAL A 36 -11.61 1.60 7.39
C VAL A 36 -10.18 2.09 7.54
N THR A 37 -9.41 1.44 8.40
CA THR A 37 -8.00 1.77 8.66
C THR A 37 -7.12 0.68 8.08
N PHE A 38 -6.20 1.04 7.18
CA PHE A 38 -5.17 0.14 6.67
C PHE A 38 -3.86 0.42 7.38
N THR A 39 -3.28 -0.58 8.03
CA THR A 39 -1.93 -0.52 8.57
C THR A 39 -0.98 -1.11 7.54
N LEU A 40 -0.12 -0.26 6.95
CA LEU A 40 0.84 -0.61 5.91
C LEU A 40 2.24 -0.79 6.49
N PRO A 41 2.71 -2.02 6.78
CA PRO A 41 4.11 -2.27 7.11
C PRO A 41 5.03 -1.78 6.00
N VAL A 42 6.13 -1.12 6.37
CA VAL A 42 7.12 -0.64 5.40
C VAL A 42 7.69 -1.78 4.53
N GLU A 43 7.75 -3.00 5.07
CA GLU A 43 8.17 -4.22 4.39
C GLU A 43 7.29 -4.56 3.17
N LEU A 44 6.02 -4.13 3.16
CA LEU A 44 5.14 -4.27 2.00
C LEU A 44 5.51 -3.33 0.85
N LEU A 45 6.36 -2.34 1.08
CA LEU A 45 6.87 -1.44 0.03
C LEU A 45 8.18 -1.96 -0.58
N ALA A 46 8.73 -3.04 -0.03
CA ALA A 46 9.93 -3.68 -0.54
C ALA A 46 9.73 -4.21 -1.97
N TYR A 47 10.80 -4.16 -2.74
CA TYR A 47 10.88 -4.65 -4.11
C TYR A 47 12.21 -5.38 -4.32
N TYR A 48 12.28 -6.22 -5.35
CA TYR A 48 13.56 -6.81 -5.76
C TYR A 48 14.34 -5.80 -6.57
N ASP A 49 15.53 -5.46 -6.11
CA ASP A 49 16.45 -4.59 -6.83
C ASP A 49 17.19 -5.32 -7.97
N SER A 50 18.11 -4.62 -8.63
CA SER A 50 18.93 -5.19 -9.72
C SER A 50 19.88 -6.30 -9.28
N ALA A 51 20.15 -6.44 -7.97
CA ALA A 51 20.95 -7.49 -7.38
C ALA A 51 20.10 -8.66 -6.87
N MET A 52 18.79 -8.67 -7.17
CA MET A 52 17.82 -9.68 -6.71
C MET A 52 17.69 -9.72 -5.18
N GLN A 53 17.93 -8.59 -4.50
CA GLN A 53 17.70 -8.45 -3.07
C GLN A 53 16.33 -7.81 -2.83
N LEU A 54 15.53 -8.41 -1.93
CA LEU A 54 14.29 -7.79 -1.49
C LEU A 54 14.65 -6.62 -0.55
N ALA A 55 14.44 -5.39 -0.99
CA ALA A 55 14.88 -4.20 -0.27
C ALA A 55 13.83 -3.09 -0.25
N VAL A 56 13.88 -2.28 0.80
CA VAL A 56 13.20 -0.98 0.89
C VAL A 56 14.25 0.10 0.75
N ALA A 57 14.08 0.99 -0.22
CA ALA A 57 14.96 2.14 -0.44
C ALA A 57 14.19 3.46 -0.23
N PRO A 58 14.90 4.58 0.00
CA PRO A 58 14.29 5.90 0.02
C PRO A 58 13.55 6.19 -1.28
N ALA A 59 12.32 6.68 -1.16
CA ALA A 59 11.43 6.89 -2.29
C ALA A 59 10.20 7.72 -1.89
N THR A 60 9.57 8.36 -2.85
CA THR A 60 8.22 8.92 -2.68
C THR A 60 7.20 7.83 -2.97
N VAL A 61 6.26 7.63 -2.04
CA VAL A 61 5.20 6.63 -2.18
C VAL A 61 3.86 7.34 -2.26
N GLN A 62 3.18 7.17 -3.39
CA GLN A 62 1.78 7.53 -3.52
C GLN A 62 0.90 6.40 -2.99
N VAL A 63 -0.11 6.75 -2.20
CA VAL A 63 -1.19 5.86 -1.75
C VAL A 63 -2.49 6.28 -2.41
N MET A 64 -3.27 5.29 -2.84
CA MET A 64 -4.55 5.51 -3.52
C MET A 64 -5.59 4.55 -2.95
N VAL A 65 -6.78 5.07 -2.65
CA VAL A 65 -7.88 4.27 -2.10
C VAL A 65 -9.14 4.43 -2.94
N GLY A 66 -9.81 3.31 -3.21
CA GLY A 66 -11.05 3.30 -3.98
C GLY A 66 -11.76 1.95 -3.98
N ASN A 67 -12.67 1.76 -4.94
CA ASN A 67 -13.47 0.55 -5.07
C ASN A 67 -13.02 -0.36 -6.23
N SER A 68 -12.11 0.11 -7.09
CA SER A 68 -11.45 -0.68 -8.14
C SER A 68 -10.09 -0.06 -8.50
N SER A 69 -9.24 -0.80 -9.21
CA SER A 69 -7.97 -0.26 -9.74
C SER A 69 -8.15 0.90 -10.72
N GLN A 70 -9.34 1.04 -11.32
CA GLN A 70 -9.69 2.09 -12.27
C GLN A 70 -10.38 3.30 -11.60
N HIS A 71 -10.92 3.13 -10.39
CA HIS A 71 -11.67 4.18 -9.69
C HIS A 71 -11.12 4.36 -8.25
N LEU A 72 -10.22 5.33 -8.12
CA LEU A 72 -9.43 5.64 -6.92
C LEU A 72 -9.62 7.12 -6.54
N PRO A 73 -10.76 7.50 -5.94
CA PRO A 73 -11.10 8.90 -5.67
C PRO A 73 -10.28 9.53 -4.53
N LEU A 74 -9.62 8.72 -3.70
CA LEU A 74 -8.77 9.21 -2.62
C LEU A 74 -7.31 8.94 -2.94
N SER A 75 -6.46 9.93 -2.72
CA SER A 75 -5.00 9.80 -2.87
C SER A 75 -4.26 10.63 -1.84
N GLY A 76 -3.02 10.23 -1.58
CA GLY A 76 -2.06 10.94 -0.74
C GLY A 76 -0.66 10.45 -1.05
N ALA A 77 0.34 11.06 -0.43
CA ALA A 77 1.73 10.64 -0.60
C ALA A 77 2.53 10.83 0.69
N PHE A 78 3.58 10.04 0.83
CA PHE A 78 4.58 10.19 1.89
C PHE A 78 5.96 9.82 1.37
N SER A 79 7.01 10.29 2.07
CA SER A 79 8.39 9.97 1.77
C SER A 79 8.90 8.84 2.66
N LEU A 80 9.59 7.88 2.06
CA LEU A 80 10.46 6.94 2.76
C LEU A 80 11.85 7.55 2.85
N GLU A 81 12.35 7.73 4.07
CA GLU A 81 13.65 8.32 4.36
C GLU A 81 14.59 7.31 5.03
N GLY A 82 15.88 7.66 5.07
CA GLY A 82 16.92 6.84 5.70
C GLY A 82 17.78 6.06 4.70
N ALA A 83 18.38 4.96 5.16
CA ALA A 83 19.21 4.09 4.32
C ALA A 83 18.41 2.92 3.76
N THR A 84 18.82 2.41 2.60
CA THR A 84 18.25 1.19 2.03
C THR A 84 18.41 0.02 3.01
N ARG A 85 17.32 -0.71 3.23
CA ARG A 85 17.27 -1.88 4.13
C ARG A 85 16.87 -3.12 3.33
N VAL A 86 17.72 -4.15 3.40
CA VAL A 86 17.37 -5.48 2.91
C VAL A 86 16.36 -6.13 3.86
N VAL A 87 15.26 -6.60 3.31
CA VAL A 87 14.21 -7.34 4.01
C VAL A 87 14.48 -8.83 3.81
N GLY A 88 14.69 -9.57 4.90
CA GLY A 88 15.06 -10.98 4.82
C GLY A 88 13.98 -11.85 4.18
N LEU A 89 12.77 -11.86 4.77
CA LEU A 89 11.61 -12.58 4.25
C LEU A 89 10.36 -11.73 4.39
N ARG A 90 9.50 -11.77 3.38
CA ARG A 90 8.19 -11.12 3.45
C ARG A 90 7.24 -12.03 4.23
N THR A 91 6.76 -11.56 5.37
CA THR A 91 5.83 -12.31 6.23
C THR A 91 4.36 -11.99 5.95
N HIS A 92 4.10 -10.89 5.24
CA HIS A 92 2.75 -10.44 4.88
C HIS A 92 2.70 -10.06 3.40
N TYR A 93 1.54 -10.26 2.77
CA TYR A 93 1.28 -9.84 1.38
C TYR A 93 0.26 -8.70 1.29
N PHE A 94 -0.54 -8.51 2.34
CA PHE A 94 -1.52 -7.43 2.46
C PHE A 94 -1.43 -6.76 3.83
N CYS A 95 -1.88 -5.51 3.88
CA CYS A 95 -2.05 -4.73 5.10
C CYS A 95 -3.03 -5.41 6.06
N ALA A 96 -2.80 -5.25 7.35
CA ALA A 96 -3.87 -5.45 8.33
C ALA A 96 -4.93 -4.36 8.12
N VAL A 97 -6.20 -4.74 8.27
CA VAL A 97 -7.33 -3.83 8.08
C VAL A 97 -8.28 -3.89 9.26
N GLU A 98 -8.65 -2.72 9.75
CA GLU A 98 -9.62 -2.55 10.82
C GLU A 98 -10.84 -1.80 10.29
N VAL A 99 -12.03 -2.19 10.74
CA VAL A 99 -13.29 -1.52 10.41
C VAL A 99 -13.97 -1.12 11.72
N ALA A 100 -14.21 0.16 11.90
CA ALA A 100 -14.87 0.72 13.08
C ALA A 100 -16.05 1.63 12.66
N PRO A 101 -17.06 1.83 13.51
CA PRO A 101 -18.09 2.84 13.26
C PRO A 101 -17.48 4.23 12.98
N ALA A 102 -18.12 5.02 12.11
CA ALA A 102 -17.61 6.33 11.69
C ALA A 102 -17.63 7.40 12.79
#